data_AF-A0A7Y5KRT0-F1
#
_entry.id   AF-A0A7Y5KRT0-F1
#
_cell.length_a   1.000
_cell.length_b   1.000
_cell.length_c   1.000
_cell.angle_alpha   90.00
_cell.angle_beta   90.00
_cell.angle_gamma   90.00
#
_symmetry.space_group_name_H-M   'P 1'
#
loop_
_entity.id
_entity.type
_entity.pdbx_description
1 polymer ?
#
loop_
_entity_poly.entity_id
_entity_poly.type
_entity_poly.pdbx_seq_one_letter_code
_entity_poly.pdbx_strand_id
1 'polypeptide(L)'
;MLPPDLAAHLARAHSLEAFDAWVSELSQWGQVVQATAACAAAGVTLSAWVSYDAPDAVEWHRGRAVPKVASCLETWLASHASPPPELSASTDQLGAELERMSFYVYEASGSAMECGRRDRALAAAGSIYSAARSILWTPSLVPSFFDSSEQSARVLAGPLDETVDACRKAAFATGGGEGVATVAARVRKEIMRRFAP
;
A
#
# COMPACT_ATOMS: atom_id res chain seq x y z
N MET A 1 7.88 21.28 -8.71
CA MET A 1 6.81 21.83 -9.57
C MET A 1 6.02 20.65 -10.12
N LEU A 2 4.74 20.55 -9.76
CA LEU A 2 3.87 19.45 -10.21
C LEU A 2 3.47 19.66 -11.68
N PRO A 3 3.64 18.67 -12.58
CA PRO A 3 3.20 18.78 -13.97
C PRO A 3 1.67 19.04 -14.06
N PRO A 4 1.19 19.92 -14.94
CA PRO A 4 -0.25 20.18 -15.14
C PRO A 4 -1.04 18.90 -15.44
N ASP A 5 -0.45 18.00 -16.22
CA ASP A 5 -1.07 16.72 -16.59
C ASP A 5 -1.25 15.79 -15.38
N LEU A 6 -0.33 15.84 -14.40
CA LEU A 6 -0.46 15.10 -13.15
C LEU A 6 -1.60 15.66 -12.30
N ALA A 7 -1.74 16.99 -12.20
CA ALA A 7 -2.88 17.59 -11.48
C ALA A 7 -4.22 17.17 -12.10
N ALA A 8 -4.32 17.21 -13.43
CA ALA A 8 -5.52 16.80 -14.15
C ALA A 8 -5.83 15.32 -13.96
N HIS A 9 -4.81 14.45 -13.99
CA HIS A 9 -4.94 13.03 -13.70
C HIS A 9 -5.49 12.78 -12.30
N LEU A 10 -4.91 13.43 -11.28
CA LEU A 10 -5.32 13.26 -9.89
C LEU A 10 -6.76 13.74 -9.63
N ALA A 11 -7.27 14.68 -10.45
CA ALA A 11 -8.60 15.28 -10.28
C ALA A 11 -9.76 14.41 -10.80
N ARG A 12 -9.48 13.36 -11.59
CA ARG A 12 -10.51 12.47 -12.17
C ARG A 12 -11.37 11.82 -11.07
N ALA A 13 -12.60 11.43 -11.42
CA ALA A 13 -13.45 10.62 -10.55
C ALA A 13 -13.10 9.14 -10.72
N HIS A 14 -13.35 8.32 -9.70
CA HIS A 14 -12.94 6.92 -9.67
C HIS A 14 -14.11 6.00 -9.30
N SER A 15 -14.35 4.97 -10.11
CA SER A 15 -15.04 3.74 -9.72
C SER A 15 -14.01 2.67 -9.34
N LEU A 16 -14.43 1.51 -8.82
CA LEU A 16 -13.48 0.44 -8.46
C LEU A 16 -12.63 -0.02 -9.66
N GLU A 17 -13.25 -0.23 -10.82
CA GLU A 17 -12.55 -0.63 -12.05
C GLU A 17 -11.66 0.50 -12.61
N ALA A 18 -12.15 1.75 -12.57
CA ALA A 18 -11.37 2.90 -13.03
C ALA A 18 -10.23 3.26 -12.05
N PHE A 19 -10.32 2.85 -10.79
CA PHE A 19 -9.33 3.14 -9.76
C PHE A 19 -8.01 2.40 -10.02
N ASP A 20 -8.08 1.11 -10.37
CA ASP A 20 -6.87 0.34 -10.69
C ASP A 20 -6.14 0.90 -11.92
N ALA A 21 -6.90 1.28 -12.97
CA ALA A 21 -6.34 1.93 -14.15
C ALA A 21 -5.72 3.30 -13.78
N TRP A 22 -6.43 4.09 -12.97
CA TRP A 22 -5.95 5.39 -12.50
C TRP A 22 -4.66 5.30 -11.67
N VAL A 23 -4.56 4.31 -10.78
CA VAL A 23 -3.32 4.06 -10.01
C VAL A 23 -2.22 3.56 -10.94
N SER A 24 -2.54 2.72 -11.92
CA SER A 24 -1.53 2.18 -12.85
C SER A 24 -0.89 3.27 -13.71
N GLU A 25 -1.70 4.25 -14.15
CA GLU A 25 -1.23 5.43 -14.88
C GLU A 25 -0.21 6.24 -14.05
N LEU A 26 -0.20 6.13 -12.70
CA LEU A 26 0.79 6.83 -11.86
C LEU A 26 2.24 6.48 -12.21
N SER A 27 2.47 5.33 -12.85
CA SER A 27 3.79 4.91 -13.30
C SER A 27 4.48 5.91 -14.23
N GLN A 28 3.70 6.67 -15.01
CA GLN A 28 4.20 7.63 -15.98
C GLN A 28 4.94 8.82 -15.34
N TRP A 29 4.68 9.11 -14.06
CA TRP A 29 5.32 10.21 -13.31
C TRP A 29 6.45 9.74 -12.37
N GLY A 30 6.83 8.47 -12.47
CA GLY A 30 8.01 7.91 -11.81
C GLY A 30 7.80 7.35 -10.40
N GLN A 31 8.85 6.72 -9.89
CA GLN A 31 8.81 5.86 -8.70
C GLN A 31 8.42 6.61 -7.42
N VAL A 32 8.85 7.86 -7.26
CA VAL A 32 8.53 8.65 -6.05
C VAL A 32 7.02 8.97 -5.99
N VAL A 33 6.38 9.21 -7.13
CA VAL A 33 4.93 9.44 -7.19
C VAL A 33 4.18 8.16 -6.84
N GLN A 34 4.60 7.02 -7.41
CA GLN A 34 4.06 5.70 -7.09
C GLN A 34 4.16 5.36 -5.59
N ALA A 35 5.36 5.48 -5.02
CA ALA A 35 5.59 5.23 -3.59
C ALA A 35 4.81 6.20 -2.70
N THR A 36 4.65 7.47 -3.10
CA THR A 36 3.82 8.43 -2.38
C THR A 36 2.34 8.02 -2.38
N ALA A 37 1.83 7.54 -3.52
CA ALA A 37 0.47 7.02 -3.62
C ALA A 37 0.26 5.78 -2.74
N ALA A 38 1.16 4.81 -2.81
CA ALA A 38 1.09 3.59 -2.01
C ALA A 38 1.07 3.90 -0.50
N CYS A 39 1.98 4.78 -0.04
CA CYS A 39 2.04 5.21 1.36
C CYS A 39 0.80 5.99 1.79
N ALA A 40 0.30 6.88 0.94
CA ALA A 40 -0.92 7.63 1.21
C ALA A 40 -2.12 6.70 1.35
N ALA A 41 -2.24 5.69 0.48
CA ALA A 41 -3.27 4.67 0.55
C ALA A 41 -3.17 3.82 1.83
N ALA A 42 -1.98 3.31 2.14
CA ALA A 42 -1.72 2.56 3.37
C ALA A 42 -2.06 3.35 4.64
N GLY A 43 -1.82 4.66 4.66
CA GLY A 43 -2.18 5.51 5.80
C GLY A 43 -3.67 5.55 6.11
N VAL A 44 -4.56 5.30 5.13
CA VAL A 44 -6.01 5.25 5.33
C VAL A 44 -6.43 3.95 6.04
N THR A 45 -5.65 2.88 5.91
CA THR A 45 -6.05 1.54 6.35
C THR A 45 -5.79 1.28 7.84
N LEU A 46 -5.05 2.16 8.52
CA LEU A 46 -4.68 2.00 9.93
C LEU A 46 -5.89 1.87 10.86
N SER A 47 -7.01 2.51 10.53
CA SER A 47 -8.26 2.36 11.30
C SER A 47 -8.85 0.95 11.18
N ALA A 48 -8.72 0.30 10.02
CA ALA A 48 -9.18 -1.07 9.81
C ALA A 48 -8.29 -2.09 10.54
N TRP A 49 -6.99 -1.84 10.63
CA TRP A 49 -6.05 -2.65 11.43
C TRP A 49 -6.42 -2.71 12.91
N VAL A 50 -6.98 -1.63 13.48
CA VAL A 50 -7.35 -1.58 14.90
C VAL A 50 -8.66 -2.33 15.20
N SER A 51 -9.45 -2.66 14.18
CA SER A 51 -10.86 -3.06 14.36
C SER A 51 -11.13 -4.57 14.61
N TYR A 52 -10.10 -5.42 14.75
CA TYR A 52 -10.26 -6.88 14.80
C TYR A 52 -9.83 -7.53 16.13
N ASP A 53 -10.55 -7.25 17.22
CA ASP A 53 -10.27 -7.84 18.54
C ASP A 53 -10.83 -9.27 18.72
N ALA A 54 -10.34 -10.25 17.95
CA ALA A 54 -10.62 -11.66 18.24
C ALA A 54 -9.65 -12.21 19.31
N PRO A 55 -10.07 -13.11 20.23
CA PRO A 55 -9.21 -13.65 21.30
C PRO A 55 -7.90 -14.27 20.81
N ASP A 56 -7.93 -14.89 19.62
CA ASP A 56 -6.78 -15.55 18.98
C ASP A 56 -5.96 -14.58 18.10
N ALA A 57 -6.49 -13.38 17.85
CA ALA A 57 -5.84 -12.28 17.16
C ALA A 57 -5.09 -11.35 18.13
N VAL A 58 -5.20 -11.56 19.44
CA VAL A 58 -4.54 -10.72 20.46
C VAL A 58 -3.02 -10.77 20.34
N GLU A 59 -2.42 -11.94 20.10
CA GLU A 59 -0.97 -12.05 19.85
C GLU A 59 -0.58 -11.37 18.53
N TRP A 60 -1.47 -11.39 17.55
CA TRP A 60 -1.26 -10.76 16.25
C TRP A 60 -1.33 -9.22 16.30
N HIS A 61 -2.38 -8.66 16.89
CA HIS A 61 -2.54 -7.21 17.07
C HIS A 61 -1.51 -6.62 18.02
N ARG A 62 -0.99 -7.42 18.97
CA ARG A 62 0.15 -7.05 19.80
C ARG A 62 1.49 -7.10 19.04
N GLY A 63 1.51 -7.72 17.86
CA GLY A 63 2.62 -7.67 16.93
C GLY A 63 2.94 -6.22 16.57
N ARG A 64 4.15 -5.77 16.90
CA ARG A 64 4.58 -4.39 16.63
C ARG A 64 4.94 -4.16 15.15
N ALA A 65 4.90 -5.18 14.31
CA ALA A 65 5.35 -5.11 12.92
C ALA A 65 4.54 -4.11 12.09
N VAL A 66 3.20 -4.19 12.09
CA VAL A 66 2.36 -3.24 11.32
C VAL A 66 2.51 -1.81 11.81
N PRO A 67 2.36 -1.49 13.12
CA PRO A 67 2.59 -0.13 13.61
C PRO A 67 4.00 0.39 13.34
N LYS A 68 5.02 -0.48 13.42
CA LYS A 68 6.42 -0.10 13.16
C LYS A 68 6.64 0.27 11.69
N VAL A 69 6.15 -0.56 10.76
CA VAL A 69 6.23 -0.25 9.32
C VAL A 69 5.45 1.02 9.01
N ALA A 70 4.22 1.15 9.51
CA ALA A 70 3.39 2.35 9.34
C ALA A 70 4.11 3.63 9.79
N SER A 71 4.76 3.61 10.97
CA SER A 71 5.54 4.74 11.45
C SER A 71 6.73 5.09 10.54
N CYS A 72 7.38 4.07 9.95
CA CYS A 72 8.44 4.31 8.96
C CYS A 72 7.88 4.94 7.66
N LEU A 73 6.70 4.51 7.20
CA LEU A 73 6.02 5.11 6.04
C LEU A 73 5.66 6.58 6.30
N GLU A 74 5.12 6.89 7.48
CA GLU A 74 4.79 8.25 7.90
C GLU A 74 6.05 9.13 7.97
N THR A 75 7.14 8.60 8.54
CA THR A 75 8.43 9.29 8.61
C THR A 75 8.95 9.60 7.20
N TRP A 76 8.86 8.65 6.27
CA TRP A 76 9.27 8.85 4.87
C TRP A 76 8.39 9.87 4.12
N LEU A 77 7.08 9.86 4.36
CA LEU A 77 6.14 10.86 3.83
C LEU A 77 6.40 12.27 4.38
N ALA A 78 6.94 12.38 5.60
CA ALA A 78 7.26 13.66 6.21
C ALA A 78 8.65 14.18 5.82
N SER A 79 9.66 13.31 5.76
CA SER A 79 11.06 13.69 5.61
C SER A 79 11.49 14.01 4.17
N HIS A 80 10.71 13.57 3.16
CA HIS A 80 11.07 13.66 1.75
C HIS A 80 12.44 13.03 1.40
N ALA A 81 13.01 12.25 2.32
CA ALA A 81 14.37 11.73 2.25
C ALA A 81 14.38 10.25 1.84
N SER A 82 15.57 9.63 1.91
CA SER A 82 15.73 8.19 1.74
C SER A 82 14.88 7.40 2.75
N PRO A 83 14.51 6.14 2.41
CA PRO A 83 13.76 5.28 3.31
C PRO A 83 14.49 5.12 4.65
N PRO A 84 13.77 5.09 5.80
CA PRO A 84 14.39 4.79 7.09
C PRO A 84 15.15 3.46 7.03
N PRO A 85 16.35 3.35 7.62
CA PRO A 85 17.17 2.13 7.55
C PRO A 85 16.47 0.90 8.15
N GLU A 86 15.58 1.11 9.13
CA GLU A 86 14.80 0.06 9.77
C GLU A 86 13.64 -0.47 8.91
N LEU A 87 13.30 0.22 7.80
CA LEU A 87 12.13 -0.11 7.00
C LEU A 87 12.27 -1.51 6.39
N SER A 88 13.45 -1.87 5.86
CA SER A 88 13.66 -3.19 5.23
C SER A 88 13.39 -4.33 6.19
N ALA A 89 14.11 -4.37 7.32
CA ALA A 89 13.96 -5.45 8.30
C ALA A 89 12.53 -5.53 8.88
N SER A 90 11.89 -4.38 9.10
CA SER A 90 10.51 -4.34 9.61
C SER A 90 9.50 -4.82 8.55
N THR A 91 9.78 -4.55 7.27
CA THR A 91 8.95 -5.02 6.13
C THR A 91 9.08 -6.52 5.94
N ASP A 92 10.29 -7.07 6.05
CA ASP A 92 10.53 -8.51 5.96
C ASP A 92 9.82 -9.25 7.11
N GLN A 93 9.92 -8.72 8.34
CA GLN A 93 9.17 -9.25 9.48
C GLN A 93 7.66 -9.20 9.24
N LEU A 94 7.13 -8.09 8.71
CA LEU A 94 5.71 -7.97 8.38
C LEU A 94 5.29 -8.97 7.29
N GLY A 95 6.13 -9.22 6.28
CA GLY A 95 5.88 -10.20 5.23
C GLY A 95 5.72 -11.62 5.78
N ALA A 96 6.65 -12.05 6.66
CA ALA A 96 6.58 -13.36 7.30
C ALA A 96 5.32 -13.52 8.17
N GLU A 97 4.94 -12.45 8.87
CA GLU A 97 3.69 -12.41 9.65
C GLU A 97 2.45 -12.56 8.74
N LEU A 98 2.36 -11.77 7.66
CA LEU A 98 1.25 -11.85 6.70
C LEU A 98 1.11 -13.24 6.09
N GLU A 99 2.22 -13.88 5.72
CA GLU A 99 2.23 -15.25 5.20
C GLU A 99 1.64 -16.21 6.23
N ARG A 100 2.12 -16.16 7.49
CA ARG A 100 1.59 -16.96 8.60
C ARG A 100 0.08 -16.80 8.79
N MET A 101 -0.44 -15.59 8.61
CA MET A 101 -1.86 -15.29 8.79
C MET A 101 -2.74 -15.74 7.64
N SER A 102 -2.20 -15.76 6.42
CA SER A 102 -2.94 -16.22 5.25
C SER A 102 -3.38 -17.69 5.38
N PHE A 103 -2.65 -18.48 6.17
CA PHE A 103 -2.97 -19.87 6.48
C PHE A 103 -3.86 -20.03 7.72
N TYR A 104 -4.08 -18.98 8.51
CA TYR A 104 -4.86 -19.04 9.73
C TYR A 104 -6.37 -18.96 9.42
N VAL A 105 -6.97 -20.11 9.12
CA VAL A 105 -8.43 -20.24 9.01
C VAL A 105 -8.97 -20.69 10.37
N TYR A 106 -9.44 -19.74 11.18
CA TYR A 106 -10.26 -20.09 12.32
C TYR A 106 -11.69 -20.36 11.82
N GLU A 107 -11.97 -21.63 11.49
CA GLU A 107 -13.31 -22.10 11.11
C GLU A 107 -14.34 -21.92 12.25
N ALA A 108 -13.89 -21.67 13.48
CA ALA A 108 -14.73 -21.59 14.66
C ALA A 108 -15.30 -20.18 14.97
N SER A 109 -15.00 -19.14 14.18
CA SER A 109 -15.57 -17.79 14.42
C SER A 109 -17.01 -17.66 13.92
N GLY A 110 -17.45 -18.58 13.07
CA GLY A 110 -18.86 -18.89 12.75
C GLY A 110 -19.72 -17.80 12.11
N SER A 111 -19.34 -16.52 12.16
CA SER A 111 -20.14 -15.42 11.63
C SER A 111 -19.42 -14.68 10.48
N ALA A 112 -20.16 -14.42 9.39
CA ALA A 112 -19.67 -13.68 8.23
C ALA A 112 -19.12 -12.29 8.59
N MET A 113 -19.61 -11.69 9.68
CA MET A 113 -19.15 -10.40 10.18
C MET A 113 -17.70 -10.44 10.68
N GLU A 114 -17.34 -11.45 11.46
CA GLU A 114 -15.98 -11.59 12.01
C GLU A 114 -14.98 -11.98 10.92
N CYS A 115 -15.37 -12.85 9.98
CA CYS A 115 -14.57 -13.13 8.78
C CYS A 115 -14.30 -11.85 7.98
N GLY A 116 -15.33 -11.01 7.77
CA GLY A 116 -15.17 -9.74 7.07
C GLY A 116 -14.28 -8.73 7.80
N ARG A 117 -14.29 -8.71 9.14
CA ARG A 117 -13.35 -7.86 9.92
C ARG A 117 -11.91 -8.34 9.77
N ARG A 118 -11.68 -9.65 9.87
CA ARG A 118 -10.37 -10.27 9.65
C ARG A 118 -9.82 -9.90 8.28
N ASP A 119 -10.61 -10.12 7.23
CA ASP A 119 -10.15 -9.90 5.85
C ASP A 119 -9.81 -8.43 5.59
N ARG A 120 -10.56 -7.49 6.19
CA ARG A 120 -10.22 -6.06 6.15
C ARG A 120 -8.94 -5.74 6.92
N ALA A 121 -8.71 -6.34 8.08
CA ALA A 121 -7.49 -6.15 8.84
C ALA A 121 -6.25 -6.73 8.13
N LEU A 122 -6.39 -7.90 7.48
CA LEU A 122 -5.36 -8.50 6.64
C LEU A 122 -5.07 -7.63 5.41
N ALA A 123 -6.11 -7.11 4.76
CA ALA A 123 -5.95 -6.18 3.65
C ALA A 123 -5.26 -4.88 4.11
N ALA A 124 -5.57 -4.36 5.30
CA ALA A 124 -4.91 -3.18 5.85
C ALA A 124 -3.40 -3.41 6.05
N ALA A 125 -3.03 -4.52 6.68
CA ALA A 125 -1.63 -4.91 6.88
C ALA A 125 -0.92 -5.19 5.56
N GLY A 126 -1.60 -5.86 4.62
CA GLY A 126 -1.10 -6.11 3.28
C GLY A 126 -0.87 -4.82 2.50
N SER A 127 -1.73 -3.81 2.67
CA SER A 127 -1.54 -2.49 2.05
C SER A 127 -0.30 -1.79 2.60
N ILE A 128 -0.07 -1.85 3.92
CA ILE A 128 1.12 -1.30 4.59
C ILE A 128 2.40 -2.00 4.11
N TYR A 129 2.35 -3.34 4.00
CA TYR A 129 3.45 -4.12 3.44
C TYR A 129 3.76 -3.73 2.00
N SER A 130 2.77 -3.70 1.12
CA SER A 130 2.97 -3.35 -0.29
C SER A 130 3.48 -1.93 -0.46
N ALA A 131 3.00 -0.96 0.33
CA ALA A 131 3.53 0.40 0.33
C ALA A 131 5.01 0.47 0.75
N ALA A 132 5.41 -0.31 1.76
CA ALA A 132 6.81 -0.41 2.15
C ALA A 132 7.68 -1.02 1.05
N ARG A 133 7.17 -2.07 0.38
CA ARG A 133 7.84 -2.67 -0.79
C ARG A 133 7.97 -1.66 -1.95
N SER A 134 6.97 -0.80 -2.17
CA SER A 134 7.06 0.26 -3.17
C SER A 134 8.18 1.27 -2.87
N ILE A 135 8.38 1.64 -1.60
CA ILE A 135 9.48 2.52 -1.19
C ILE A 135 10.84 1.83 -1.32
N LEU A 136 10.93 0.56 -0.92
CA LEU A 136 12.17 -0.22 -0.93
C LEU A 136 12.55 -0.71 -2.32
N TRP A 137 11.70 -0.46 -3.32
CA TRP A 137 11.93 -0.91 -4.68
C TRP A 137 13.23 -0.33 -5.23
N THR A 138 14.02 -1.20 -5.86
CA THR A 138 15.22 -0.82 -6.59
C THR A 138 15.32 -1.63 -7.88
N PRO A 139 15.97 -1.13 -8.94
CA PRO A 139 16.12 -1.86 -10.19
C PRO A 139 16.79 -3.24 -10.02
N SER A 140 17.65 -3.39 -9.01
CA SER A 140 18.31 -4.66 -8.67
C SER A 140 17.36 -5.75 -8.19
N LEU A 141 16.12 -5.41 -7.81
CA LEU A 141 15.11 -6.40 -7.44
C LEU A 141 14.48 -7.07 -8.67
N VAL A 142 14.63 -6.50 -9.86
CA VAL A 142 14.11 -7.09 -11.10
C VAL A 142 15.01 -8.28 -11.47
N PRO A 143 14.48 -9.52 -11.51
CA PRO A 143 15.26 -10.69 -11.91
C PRO A 143 15.88 -10.48 -13.29
N SER A 144 17.08 -11.02 -13.51
CA SER A 144 17.68 -10.98 -14.84
C SER A 144 16.92 -11.96 -15.74
N PHE A 145 16.25 -11.44 -16.77
CA PHE A 145 15.53 -12.23 -17.77
C PHE A 145 16.40 -12.45 -19.00
N PHE A 146 16.05 -13.45 -19.82
CA PHE A 146 16.69 -13.65 -21.13
C PHE A 146 16.32 -12.54 -22.12
N ASP A 147 15.18 -11.87 -21.92
CA ASP A 147 14.73 -10.73 -22.72
C ASP A 147 15.09 -9.41 -22.04
N SER A 148 16.05 -8.68 -22.63
CA SER A 148 16.50 -7.38 -22.13
C SER A 148 15.43 -6.28 -22.27
N SER A 149 14.49 -6.44 -23.20
CA SER A 149 13.38 -5.50 -23.39
C SER A 149 12.35 -5.63 -22.27
N GLU A 150 12.04 -6.86 -21.86
CA GLU A 150 11.16 -7.11 -20.71
C GLU A 150 11.78 -6.60 -19.40
N GLN A 151 13.07 -6.87 -19.19
CA GLN A 151 13.77 -6.37 -18.01
C GLN A 151 13.77 -4.85 -17.96
N SER A 152 14.03 -4.18 -19.10
CA SER A 152 14.01 -2.72 -19.18
C SER A 152 12.61 -2.15 -18.92
N ALA A 153 11.57 -2.78 -19.45
CA ALA A 153 10.18 -2.37 -19.23
C ALA A 153 9.81 -2.45 -17.73
N ARG A 154 10.21 -3.51 -17.02
CA ARG A 154 9.97 -3.67 -15.57
C ARG A 154 10.72 -2.63 -14.75
N VAL A 155 11.98 -2.34 -15.09
CA VAL A 155 12.76 -1.29 -14.42
C VAL A 155 12.10 0.09 -14.60
N LEU A 156 11.60 0.38 -15.81
CA LEU A 156 10.89 1.63 -16.11
C LEU A 156 9.53 1.72 -15.40
N ALA A 157 8.80 0.61 -15.34
CA ALA A 157 7.53 0.54 -14.62
C ALA A 157 7.69 0.80 -13.11
N GLY A 158 8.83 0.42 -12.53
CA GLY A 158 9.12 0.67 -11.12
C GLY A 158 8.26 -0.20 -10.20
N PRO A 159 7.88 0.29 -9.00
CA PRO A 159 7.06 -0.44 -8.02
C PRO A 159 5.56 -0.45 -8.38
N LEU A 160 5.23 -0.58 -9.66
CA LEU A 160 3.85 -0.43 -10.15
C LEU A 160 2.92 -1.45 -9.50
N ASP A 161 3.33 -2.73 -9.50
CA ASP A 161 2.52 -3.82 -8.98
C ASP A 161 2.26 -3.65 -7.49
N GLU A 162 3.28 -3.30 -6.71
CA GLU A 162 3.13 -3.03 -5.28
C GLU A 162 2.25 -1.81 -5.00
N THR A 163 2.32 -0.79 -5.86
CA THR A 163 1.52 0.44 -5.71
C THR A 163 0.04 0.17 -5.98
N VAL A 164 -0.28 -0.55 -7.06
CA VAL A 164 -1.65 -0.95 -7.39
C VAL A 164 -2.21 -1.84 -6.28
N ASP A 165 -1.44 -2.82 -5.83
CA ASP A 165 -1.84 -3.74 -4.77
C ASP A 165 -2.07 -3.02 -3.43
N ALA A 166 -1.18 -2.08 -3.05
CA ALA A 166 -1.35 -1.26 -1.85
C ALA A 166 -2.67 -0.45 -1.89
N CYS A 167 -2.94 0.20 -3.02
CA CYS A 167 -4.15 0.99 -3.24
C CYS A 167 -5.42 0.13 -3.23
N ARG A 168 -5.42 -1.01 -3.94
CA ARG A 168 -6.56 -1.92 -4.01
C ARG A 168 -6.90 -2.50 -2.64
N LYS A 169 -5.88 -2.99 -1.91
CA LYS A 169 -6.04 -3.50 -0.55
C LYS A 169 -6.54 -2.41 0.40
N ALA A 170 -6.08 -1.17 0.23
CA ALA A 170 -6.59 -0.05 1.02
C ALA A 170 -8.06 0.25 0.76
N ALA A 171 -8.47 0.29 -0.51
CA ALA A 171 -9.86 0.48 -0.88
C ALA A 171 -10.74 -0.64 -0.28
N PHE A 172 -10.32 -1.90 -0.39
CA PHE A 172 -11.04 -3.02 0.22
C PHE A 172 -11.13 -2.91 1.75
N ALA A 173 -10.01 -2.64 2.43
CA ALA A 173 -9.95 -2.51 3.90
C ALA A 173 -10.89 -1.41 4.44
N THR A 174 -11.20 -0.41 3.62
CA THR A 174 -11.96 0.79 4.01
C THR A 174 -13.40 0.81 3.49
N GLY A 175 -13.90 -0.31 2.94
CA GLY A 175 -15.31 -0.45 2.52
C GLY A 175 -15.52 -0.64 1.01
N GLY A 176 -14.46 -0.97 0.25
CA GLY A 176 -14.56 -1.21 -1.19
C GLY A 176 -14.84 0.07 -1.96
N GLY A 177 -15.98 0.15 -2.65
CA GLY A 177 -16.35 1.29 -3.50
C GLY A 177 -16.40 2.64 -2.76
N GLU A 178 -16.89 2.66 -1.51
CA GLU A 178 -16.84 3.87 -0.67
C GLU A 178 -15.41 4.20 -0.23
N GLY A 179 -14.60 3.16 0.01
CA GLY A 179 -13.18 3.27 0.36
C GLY A 179 -12.34 3.91 -0.75
N VAL A 180 -12.67 3.64 -2.03
CA VAL A 180 -11.97 4.21 -3.20
C VAL A 180 -11.91 5.73 -3.14
N ALA A 181 -13.03 6.39 -2.83
CA ALA A 181 -13.08 7.85 -2.79
C ALA A 181 -12.16 8.42 -1.68
N THR A 182 -12.18 7.79 -0.50
CA THR A 182 -11.31 8.16 0.62
C THR A 182 -9.83 7.97 0.29
N VAL A 183 -9.47 6.83 -0.30
CA VAL A 183 -8.09 6.53 -0.71
C VAL A 183 -7.62 7.52 -1.78
N ALA A 184 -8.41 7.73 -2.83
CA ALA A 184 -8.07 8.66 -3.90
C ALA A 184 -7.90 10.11 -3.40
N ALA A 185 -8.77 10.56 -2.49
CA ALA A 185 -8.65 11.87 -1.86
C ALA A 185 -7.35 12.00 -1.04
N ARG A 186 -6.98 10.95 -0.30
CA ARG A 186 -5.72 10.91 0.46
C ARG A 186 -4.50 10.92 -0.46
N VAL A 187 -4.48 10.10 -1.51
CA VAL A 187 -3.41 10.04 -2.52
C VAL A 187 -3.23 11.40 -3.19
N ARG A 188 -4.32 12.02 -3.66
CA ARG A 188 -4.30 13.36 -4.25
C ARG A 188 -3.69 14.36 -3.29
N LYS A 189 -4.17 14.42 -2.04
CA LYS A 189 -3.67 15.36 -1.02
C LYS A 189 -2.17 15.20 -0.80
N GLU A 190 -1.68 13.97 -0.67
CA GLU A 190 -0.26 13.71 -0.35
C GLU A 190 0.67 13.95 -1.53
N ILE A 191 0.29 13.58 -2.75
CA ILE A 191 1.07 13.92 -3.96
C ILE A 191 1.12 15.44 -4.14
N MET A 192 -0.02 16.12 -4.02
CA MET A 192 -0.04 17.58 -4.11
C MET A 192 0.85 18.21 -3.02
N ARG A 193 0.79 17.73 -1.78
CA ARG A 193 1.64 18.22 -0.67
C ARG A 193 3.13 18.03 -0.96
N ARG A 194 3.52 16.87 -1.50
CA ARG A 194 4.93 16.51 -1.71
C ARG A 194 5.57 17.24 -2.90
N PHE A 195 4.78 17.61 -3.90
CA PHE A 195 5.27 18.13 -5.18
C PHE A 195 4.76 19.54 -5.54
N ALA A 196 3.90 20.13 -4.71
CA ALA A 196 3.57 21.56 -4.79
C ALA A 196 4.85 22.42 -4.63
N PRO A 197 4.91 23.57 -5.30
CA PRO A 197 6.04 24.50 -5.22
C PRO A 197 6.23 25.11 -3.83
#